data_AF-A0A1Q5TN04-F1
#
_entry.id   AF-A0A1Q5TN04-F1
#
_cell.length_a   1.000
_cell.length_b   1.000
_cell.length_c   1.000
_cell.angle_alpha   90.00
_cell.angle_beta   90.00
_cell.angle_gamma   90.00
#
_symmetry.space_group_name_H-M   'P 1'
#
loop_
_entity.id
_entity.type
_entity.pdbx_description
1 polymer ?
#
loop_
_entity_poly.entity_id
_entity_poly.type
_entity_poly.pdbx_seq_one_letter_code
_entity_poly.pdbx_strand_id
1 'polypeptide(L)'
;MMRNTQNARKKRYYTLDELKEIAEKRGYLLDFNLILEVFELKDKKCNSRWCWIVRPSNGNKVKRVRECTMREWNQLFAFNIARLEEEVKSTTTENSLKS
;
A
#
# COMPACT_ATOMS: atom_id res chain seq x y z
N MET A 1 -43.77 -8.72 15.55
CA MET A 1 -42.39 -8.18 15.52
C MET A 1 -41.45 -9.28 15.03
N MET A 2 -40.89 -9.17 13.83
CA MET A 2 -39.83 -10.07 13.35
C MET A 2 -38.58 -9.23 13.09
N ARG A 3 -37.59 -9.35 13.97
CA ARG A 3 -36.25 -8.77 13.75
C ARG A 3 -35.48 -9.73 12.86
N ASN A 4 -35.40 -9.39 11.57
CA ASN A 4 -34.54 -10.05 10.62
C ASN A 4 -33.09 -9.68 10.97
N THR A 5 -32.43 -10.49 11.82
CA THR A 5 -31.01 -10.32 12.09
C THR A 5 -30.24 -10.80 10.87
N GLN A 6 -30.09 -9.93 9.88
CA GLN A 6 -29.16 -10.14 8.78
C GLN A 6 -27.75 -10.26 9.39
N ASN A 7 -27.23 -11.48 9.39
CA ASN A 7 -25.86 -11.78 9.74
C ASN A 7 -24.95 -11.14 8.68
N ALA A 8 -24.59 -9.87 8.89
CA ALA A 8 -23.69 -9.12 8.04
C ALA A 8 -22.32 -9.83 8.05
N ARG A 9 -22.07 -10.67 7.04
CA ARG A 9 -20.77 -11.32 6.84
C ARG A 9 -19.69 -10.23 6.86
N LYS A 10 -18.81 -10.25 7.86
CA LYS A 10 -17.67 -9.34 7.94
C LYS A 10 -16.86 -9.45 6.65
N LYS A 11 -16.76 -8.35 5.91
CA LYS A 11 -15.94 -8.24 4.71
C LYS A 11 -14.50 -8.60 5.05
N ARG A 12 -13.91 -9.53 4.29
CA ARG A 12 -12.56 -10.08 4.56
C ARG A 12 -11.47 -9.44 3.70
N TYR A 13 -11.84 -8.96 2.52
CA TYR A 13 -10.93 -8.43 1.49
C TYR A 13 -11.42 -7.07 1.01
N TYR A 14 -10.48 -6.16 0.73
CA TYR A 14 -10.79 -4.92 0.02
C TYR A 14 -11.10 -5.20 -1.46
N THR A 15 -11.75 -4.25 -2.13
CA THR A 15 -11.71 -4.12 -3.59
C THR A 15 -10.46 -3.34 -4.01
N LEU A 16 -10.15 -3.31 -5.32
CA LEU A 16 -9.05 -2.49 -5.81
C LEU A 16 -9.29 -1.00 -5.54
N ASP A 17 -10.52 -0.51 -5.77
CA ASP A 17 -10.86 0.90 -5.57
C ASP A 17 -10.75 1.32 -4.11
N GLU A 18 -11.15 0.45 -3.16
CA GLU A 18 -10.95 0.72 -1.73
C GLU A 18 -9.46 0.82 -1.37
N LEU A 19 -8.61 -0.01 -1.96
CA LEU A 19 -7.17 0.09 -1.75
C LEU A 19 -6.60 1.40 -2.30
N LYS A 20 -7.08 1.83 -3.48
CA LYS A 20 -6.72 3.12 -4.06
C LYS A 20 -7.11 4.27 -3.15
N GLU A 21 -8.35 4.28 -2.66
CA GLU A 21 -8.82 5.29 -1.71
C GLU A 21 -8.01 5.32 -0.40
N ILE A 22 -7.63 4.15 0.11
CA ILE A 22 -6.79 4.05 1.32
C ILE A 22 -5.41 4.64 1.08
N ALA A 23 -4.80 4.37 -0.08
CA ALA A 23 -3.53 4.97 -0.47
C ALA A 23 -3.66 6.49 -0.61
N GLU A 24 -4.70 6.95 -1.30
CA GLU A 24 -4.94 8.38 -1.55
C GLU A 24 -5.14 9.17 -0.26
N LYS A 25 -5.89 8.64 0.70
CA LYS A 25 -6.07 9.24 2.04
C LYS A 25 -4.76 9.41 2.80
N ARG A 26 -3.73 8.63 2.45
CA ARG A 26 -2.38 8.71 3.02
C ARG A 26 -1.42 9.55 2.17
N GLY A 27 -1.88 10.14 1.07
CA GLY A 27 -1.05 10.94 0.17
C GLY A 27 -0.31 10.14 -0.90
N TYR A 28 -0.70 8.88 -1.13
CA TYR A 28 -0.08 8.00 -2.11
C TYR A 28 -1.06 7.58 -3.21
N LEU A 29 -0.55 7.20 -4.37
CA LEU A 29 -1.32 6.60 -5.45
C LEU A 29 -0.97 5.11 -5.53
N LEU A 30 -2.00 4.26 -5.65
CA LEU A 30 -1.83 2.83 -5.85
C LEU A 30 -2.29 2.45 -7.26
N ASP A 31 -1.39 1.87 -8.03
CA ASP A 31 -1.68 1.31 -9.36
C ASP A 31 -1.36 -0.18 -9.41
N PHE A 32 -2.05 -0.90 -10.29
CA PHE A 32 -1.72 -2.29 -10.58
C PHE A 32 -1.08 -2.38 -11.97
N ASN A 33 0.19 -2.77 -12.01
CA ASN A 33 0.91 -3.01 -13.25
C ASN A 33 0.54 -4.40 -13.77
N LEU A 34 -0.29 -4.44 -14.82
CA LEU A 34 -0.80 -5.68 -15.40
C LEU A 34 0.30 -6.57 -15.99
N ILE A 35 1.35 -5.98 -16.58
CA ILE A 35 2.42 -6.72 -17.27
C ILE A 35 3.29 -7.45 -16.24
N LEU A 36 3.61 -6.76 -15.15
CA LEU A 36 4.48 -7.29 -14.10
C LEU A 36 3.70 -8.03 -13.00
N GLU A 37 2.37 -7.95 -13.01
CA GLU A 37 1.46 -8.44 -11.97
C GLU A 37 1.82 -7.92 -10.57
N VAL A 38 2.05 -6.61 -10.42
CA VAL A 38 2.47 -6.01 -9.14
C VAL A 38 1.72 -4.74 -8.83
N PHE A 39 1.56 -4.46 -7.54
CA PHE A 39 1.08 -3.16 -7.08
C PHE A 39 2.22 -2.17 -6.95
N GLU A 40 2.04 -1.00 -7.55
CA GLU A 40 2.93 0.16 -7.48
C GLU A 40 2.32 1.19 -6.52
N LEU A 41 3.12 1.67 -5.56
CA LEU A 41 2.77 2.74 -4.65
C LEU A 41 3.64 3.95 -4.95
N LYS A 42 3.02 5.10 -5.25
CA LYS A 42 3.71 6.34 -5.67
C LYS A 42 3.36 7.47 -4.71
N ASP A 43 4.32 8.31 -4.36
CA ASP A 43 4.05 9.55 -3.62
C ASP A 43 3.32 10.54 -4.54
N LYS A 44 2.15 11.05 -4.11
CA LYS A 44 1.34 11.96 -4.91
C LYS A 44 2.02 13.32 -5.15
N LYS A 45 2.94 13.73 -4.28
CA LYS A 45 3.68 14.99 -4.38
C LYS A 45 4.98 14.85 -5.18
N CYS A 46 5.50 13.64 -5.31
CA CYS A 46 6.80 13.38 -5.92
C CYS A 46 6.78 12.10 -6.74
N ASN A 47 6.46 12.21 -8.03
CA ASN A 47 6.30 11.03 -8.91
C ASN A 47 7.55 10.16 -9.06
N SER A 48 8.75 10.70 -8.77
CA SER A 48 9.99 9.92 -8.74
C SER A 48 10.10 9.01 -7.52
N ARG A 49 9.28 9.22 -6.49
CA ARG A 49 9.23 8.39 -5.28
C ARG A 49 8.14 7.35 -5.42
N TRP A 50 8.56 6.12 -5.65
CA TRP A 50 7.65 5.01 -5.80
C TRP A 50 8.30 3.70 -5.39
N CYS A 51 7.50 2.72 -5.01
CA CYS A 51 7.95 1.37 -4.72
C CYS A 51 6.92 0.33 -5.14
N TRP A 52 7.37 -0.92 -5.29
CA TRP A 52 6.44 -2.05 -5.35
C TRP A 52 5.97 -2.45 -3.96
N ILE A 53 4.70 -2.81 -3.83
CA ILE A 53 4.17 -3.41 -2.60
C ILE A 53 4.76 -4.81 -2.43
N VAL A 54 5.59 -4.96 -1.38
CA VAL A 54 6.19 -6.22 -0.97
C VAL A 54 5.73 -6.63 0.42
N ARG A 55 5.73 -7.94 0.69
CA ARG A 55 5.47 -8.51 2.00
C ARG A 55 6.71 -8.36 2.90
N PRO A 56 6.60 -7.81 4.12
CA PRO A 56 7.74 -7.68 5.02
C PRO A 56 8.30 -9.03 5.48
N SER A 57 7.48 -10.09 5.50
CA SER A 57 7.88 -11.42 5.99
C SER A 57 8.85 -12.16 5.06
N ASN A 58 8.84 -11.86 3.75
CA ASN A 58 9.62 -12.62 2.77
C ASN A 58 10.06 -11.80 1.54
N GLY A 59 9.78 -10.50 1.49
CA GLY A 59 10.12 -9.63 0.36
C GLY A 59 9.32 -9.90 -0.92
N ASN A 60 8.42 -10.88 -0.94
CA ASN A 60 7.67 -11.21 -2.14
C ASN A 60 6.65 -10.13 -2.48
N LYS A 61 6.52 -9.82 -3.77
CA LYS A 61 5.54 -8.87 -4.27
C LYS A 61 4.13 -9.42 -4.12
N VAL A 62 3.17 -8.55 -3.83
CA VAL A 62 1.75 -8.91 -3.82
C VAL A 62 1.20 -8.79 -5.24
N LYS A 63 0.57 -9.86 -5.75
CA LYS A 63 0.10 -9.89 -7.14
C LYS A 63 -1.40 -9.71 -7.28
N ARG A 64 -2.18 -9.96 -6.22
CA ARG A 64 -3.64 -9.82 -6.23
C ARG A 64 -4.18 -9.23 -4.94
N VAL A 65 -5.27 -8.48 -5.05
CA VAL A 65 -6.00 -7.92 -3.89
C VAL A 65 -6.41 -9.02 -2.90
N ARG A 66 -6.91 -10.14 -3.42
CA ARG A 66 -7.46 -11.25 -2.59
C ARG A 66 -6.41 -12.14 -1.94
N GLU A 67 -5.12 -11.92 -2.20
CA GLU A 67 -4.04 -12.63 -1.51
C GLU A 67 -3.84 -12.14 -0.06
N CYS A 68 -4.37 -10.97 0.28
CA CYS A 68 -4.22 -10.36 1.58
C CYS A 68 -5.57 -9.95 2.14
N THR A 69 -5.81 -10.29 3.39
CA THR A 69 -6.92 -9.78 4.20
C THR A 69 -6.81 -8.27 4.37
N MET A 70 -7.90 -7.61 4.74
CA MET A 70 -7.90 -6.17 5.03
C MET A 70 -6.82 -5.78 6.06
N ARG A 71 -6.59 -6.62 7.08
CA ARG A 71 -5.56 -6.39 8.09
C ARG A 71 -4.15 -6.45 7.49
N GLU A 72 -3.88 -7.45 6.65
CA GLU A 72 -2.59 -7.59 5.98
C GLU A 72 -2.33 -6.41 5.04
N TRP A 73 -3.33 -5.96 4.28
CA TRP A 73 -3.22 -4.77 3.44
C TRP A 73 -2.86 -3.51 4.24
N ASN A 74 -3.47 -3.31 5.40
CA ASN A 74 -3.12 -2.18 6.27
C ASN A 74 -1.66 -2.22 6.73
N GLN A 75 -1.16 -3.42 7.06
CA GLN A 75 0.24 -3.64 7.44
C GLN A 75 1.19 -3.43 6.25
N LEU A 76 0.83 -3.92 5.07
CA LEU A 76 1.60 -3.75 3.84
C LEU A 76 1.75 -2.27 3.48
N PHE A 77 0.67 -1.50 3.56
CA PHE A 77 0.75 -0.06 3.34
C PHE A 77 1.66 0.63 4.34
N ALA A 78 1.47 0.37 5.64
CA ALA A 78 2.28 0.99 6.68
C ALA A 78 3.78 0.72 6.47
N PHE A 79 4.13 -0.54 6.18
CA PHE A 79 5.50 -0.95 5.92
C PHE A 79 6.09 -0.28 4.66
N ASN A 80 5.41 -0.36 3.52
CA ASN A 80 5.96 0.15 2.26
C ASN A 80 6.01 1.68 2.23
N ILE A 81 5.09 2.37 2.92
CA ILE A 81 5.14 3.82 3.12
C ILE A 81 6.34 4.20 3.99
N ALA A 82 6.52 3.55 5.14
CA ALA A 82 7.66 3.84 6.02
C ALA A 82 9.00 3.64 5.29
N ARG A 83 9.12 2.57 4.50
CA ARG A 83 10.29 2.32 3.67
C ARG A 83 10.55 3.44 2.66
N LEU A 84 9.51 3.92 1.98
CA LEU A 84 9.62 5.05 1.06
C LEU A 84 10.08 6.34 1.78
N GLU A 85 9.59 6.58 2.99
CA GLU A 85 9.94 7.76 3.78
C GLU A 85 11.38 7.68 4.36
N GLU A 86 11.86 6.49 4.68
CA GLU A 86 13.24 6.26 5.13
C GLU A 86 14.28 6.51 4.04
N GLU A 87 14.00 6.07 2.80
CA GLU A 87 14.88 6.31 1.65
C GLU A 87 15.11 7.82 1.42
N VAL A 88 14.10 8.66 1.71
CA VAL A 88 14.17 10.12 1.61
C VAL A 88 15.09 10.73 2.68
N LYS A 89 15.04 10.22 3.92
CA LYS A 89 15.90 10.73 5.00
C LYS A 89 17.37 10.43 4.73
N SER A 90 17.66 9.24 4.20
CA SER A 90 19.03 8.84 3.87
C SER A 90 19.61 9.68 2.72
N THR A 91 18.83 9.95 1.66
CA THR A 91 19.30 10.80 0.54
C THR A 91 19.44 12.28 0.91
N THR A 92 18.62 12.79 1.82
CA THR A 92 18.72 14.21 2.25
C THR A 92 19.95 14.43 3.14
N THR A 93 20.34 13.43 3.94
CA THR A 93 21.48 13.53 4.85
C THR A 93 22.81 13.54 4.10
N GLU A 94 22.96 12.77 3.01
CA GLU A 94 24.21 12.73 2.23
C GLU A 94 24.48 14.02 1.43
N ASN A 95 23.45 14.72 0.98
CA ASN A 95 23.63 15.98 0.23
C ASN A 95 23.98 17.17 1.14
N SER A 96 23.61 17.13 2.42
CA SER A 96 23.92 18.19 3.38
C SER A 96 25.33 18.10 3.97
N LEU A 97 26.04 16.97 3.79
CA LEU A 97 27.43 16.76 4.22
C LEU A 97 28.46 17.06 3.12
N LYS A 98 28.01 17.39 1.91
CA LYS A 98 28.85 17.74 0.75
C LYS A 98 28.77 19.22 0.33
N SER A 99 28.05 20.05 1.09
CA SER A 99 27.89 21.50 0.83
C SER A 99 28.72 22.32 1.80
#